data_AF-A0A3G9IVP4-F1
#
_entry.id   AF-A0A3G9IVP4-F1
#
_cell.length_a   1.000
_cell.length_b   1.000
_cell.length_c   1.000
_cell.angle_alpha   90.00
_cell.angle_beta   90.00
_cell.angle_gamma   90.00
#
_symmetry.space_group_name_H-M   'P 1'
#
loop_
_entity.id
_entity.type
_entity.pdbx_description
1 polymer ?
#
loop_
_entity_poly.entity_id
_entity_poly.type
_entity_poly.pdbx_seq_one_letter_code
_entity_poly.pdbx_strand_id
1 'polypeptide(L)'
;MAIYPYPVPDVAESLALKPGFWRQHLIQGGVPLEREGREFRVRLVNGDTTPARFQRVLLGFDIPNLVVNGQTYAYAPRLPVAVAIWCFLPIALVTLGGFIPAVIGLLAAIGNLRLMRTNAPVSARALASLGLTLAATTIVLLIGSLLNHLVHR
;
A
#
# COMPACT_ATOMS: atom_id res chain seq x y z
N MET A 1 0.19 16.90 -4.51
CA MET A 1 1.02 15.93 -3.76
C MET A 1 0.29 15.65 -2.45
N ALA A 2 -0.21 14.45 -2.22
CA ALA A 2 -1.04 14.16 -1.05
C ALA A 2 -0.18 14.17 0.23
N ILE A 3 -0.58 14.98 1.20
CA ILE A 3 0.01 15.04 2.54
C ILE A 3 -0.94 14.27 3.45
N TYR A 4 -0.43 13.29 4.19
CA TYR A 4 -1.25 12.41 5.02
C TYR A 4 -1.06 12.77 6.49
N PRO A 5 -2.01 13.49 7.13
CA PRO A 5 -1.90 13.87 8.53
C PRO A 5 -2.08 12.67 9.46
N TYR A 6 -1.24 12.55 10.48
CA TYR A 6 -1.42 11.56 11.56
C TYR A 6 -2.10 12.23 12.76
N PRO A 7 -3.18 11.64 13.29
CA PRO A 7 -3.80 12.11 14.53
C PRO A 7 -2.97 11.64 15.73
N VAL A 8 -1.93 12.39 16.09
CA VAL A 8 -1.13 12.13 17.30
C VAL A 8 -1.41 13.25 18.31
N PRO A 9 -2.04 12.95 19.47
CA PRO A 9 -2.52 13.98 20.39
C PRO A 9 -1.39 14.74 21.12
N ASP A 10 -0.23 14.13 21.32
CA ASP A 10 0.85 14.68 22.16
C ASP A 10 1.97 15.40 21.37
N VAL A 11 1.70 15.80 20.12
CA VAL A 11 2.71 16.42 19.25
C VAL A 11 2.45 17.92 19.12
N ALA A 12 3.53 18.72 19.24
CA ALA A 12 3.44 20.19 19.25
C ALA A 12 2.76 20.76 17.99
N GLU A 13 2.88 20.07 16.86
CA GLU A 13 2.36 20.48 15.56
C GLU A 13 1.91 19.27 14.75
N SER A 14 1.03 19.48 13.76
CA SER A 14 0.50 18.39 12.93
C SER A 14 1.62 17.61 12.24
N LEU A 15 1.59 16.27 12.39
CA LEU A 15 2.50 15.36 11.70
C LEU A 15 1.91 14.93 10.38
N ALA A 16 2.74 14.92 9.35
CA ALA A 16 2.33 14.63 7.99
C ALA A 16 3.34 13.71 7.31
N LEU A 17 2.87 12.64 6.66
CA LEU A 17 3.70 11.88 5.72
C LEU A 17 3.70 12.60 4.37
N LYS A 18 4.90 12.90 3.88
CA LYS A 18 5.14 13.24 2.47
C LYS A 18 5.75 12.01 1.78
N PRO A 19 4.97 11.28 0.96
CA PRO A 19 5.50 10.15 0.21
C PRO A 19 6.50 10.67 -0.83
N GLY A 20 7.74 10.19 -0.76
CA GLY A 20 8.73 10.35 -1.82
C GLY A 20 8.88 9.04 -2.60
N PHE A 21 9.32 9.17 -3.86
CA PHE A 21 9.45 8.03 -4.78
C PHE A 21 10.45 6.97 -4.29
N TRP A 22 11.49 7.38 -3.55
CA TRP A 22 12.50 6.48 -2.97
C TRP A 22 12.60 6.54 -1.45
N ARG A 23 12.20 7.65 -0.82
CA ARG A 23 12.33 7.90 0.62
C ARG A 23 11.05 8.52 1.16
N GLN A 24 10.62 8.05 2.32
CA GLN A 24 9.50 8.63 3.07
C GLN A 24 10.02 9.78 3.93
N HIS A 25 9.34 10.93 3.87
CA HIS A 25 9.64 12.08 4.72
C HIS A 25 8.51 12.29 5.71
N LEU A 26 8.86 12.47 6.99
CA LEU A 26 7.95 12.93 8.02
C LEU A 26 8.05 14.45 8.10
N ILE A 27 6.92 15.14 8.13
CA ILE A 27 6.83 16.59 8.24
C ILE A 27 6.15 16.91 9.56
N GLN A 28 6.72 17.84 10.32
CA GLN A 28 6.11 18.43 11.51
C GLN A 28 5.91 19.93 11.26
N GLY A 29 4.67 20.41 11.33
CA GLY A 29 4.35 21.83 11.13
C GLY A 29 4.81 22.45 9.80
N GLY A 30 4.96 21.63 8.75
CA GLY A 30 5.46 22.07 7.45
C GLY A 30 6.98 21.91 7.25
N VAL A 31 7.73 21.58 8.31
CA VAL A 31 9.18 21.34 8.24
C VAL A 31 9.46 19.83 8.13
N PRO A 32 10.26 19.38 7.14
CA PRO A 32 10.68 17.99 7.05
C PRO A 32 11.62 17.64 8.20
N LEU A 33 11.28 16.61 8.95
CA LEU A 33 12.12 16.10 10.03
C LEU A 33 13.30 15.29 9.47
N GLU A 34 14.47 15.51 10.07
CA GLU A 34 15.66 14.74 9.77
C GLU A 34 15.54 13.32 10.35
N ARG A 35 16.06 12.35 9.60
CA ARG A 35 15.97 10.94 9.93
C ARG A 35 17.31 10.45 10.46
N GLU A 36 17.31 9.88 11.65
CA GLU A 36 18.48 9.25 12.25
C GLU A 36 18.32 7.72 12.13
N GLY A 37 19.00 7.11 11.16
CA GLY A 37 18.90 5.68 10.90
C GLY A 37 17.52 5.23 10.38
N ARG A 38 16.68 4.66 11.25
CA ARG A 38 15.29 4.23 10.94
C ARG A 38 14.23 5.03 11.68
N GLU A 39 14.63 6.03 12.45
CA GLU A 39 13.76 6.78 13.35
C GLU A 39 13.80 8.27 12.99
N PHE A 40 12.70 8.95 13.26
CA PHE A 40 12.54 10.39 13.14
C PHE A 40 12.42 10.97 14.54
N ARG A 41 13.08 12.09 14.80
CA ARG A 41 12.94 12.80 16.07
C ARG A 41 11.73 13.73 15.98
N VAL A 42 10.68 13.42 16.73
CA VAL A 42 9.45 14.22 16.78
C VAL A 42 9.42 15.01 18.08
N ARG A 43 9.11 16.30 18.00
CA ARG A 43 9.00 17.17 19.18
C ARG A 43 7.59 17.14 19.76
N LEU A 44 7.45 16.83 21.05
CA LEU A 44 6.18 16.85 21.76
C LEU A 44 5.78 18.27 22.16
N VAL A 45 4.49 18.43 22.50
CA VAL A 45 3.96 19.68 23.10
C VAL A 45 4.76 20.07 24.36
N ASN A 46 5.28 19.07 25.08
CA ASN A 46 6.00 19.20 26.34
C ASN A 46 7.45 19.72 26.15
N GLY A 47 7.91 19.91 24.91
CA GLY A 47 9.28 20.30 24.58
C GLY A 47 10.25 19.12 24.40
N ASP A 48 9.89 17.94 24.90
CA ASP A 48 10.66 16.70 24.76
C ASP A 48 10.71 16.19 23.32
N THR A 49 11.72 15.37 23.04
CA THR A 49 11.90 14.72 21.73
C THR A 49 11.76 13.21 21.87
N THR A 50 10.91 12.61 21.03
CA THR A 50 10.66 11.17 21.02
C THR A 50 11.03 10.56 19.68
N PRO A 51 11.56 9.32 19.67
CA PRO A 51 11.73 8.55 18.44
C PRO A 51 10.37 8.13 17.86
N ALA A 52 10.14 8.50 16.61
CA ALA A 52 9.03 8.05 15.79
C ALA A 52 9.54 7.16 14.66
N ARG A 53 8.87 6.03 14.40
CA ARG A 53 9.28 5.11 13.32
C ARG A 53 8.09 4.64 12.51
N PHE A 54 8.32 4.40 11.22
CA PHE A 54 7.34 3.71 10.40
C PHE A 54 7.35 2.22 10.70
N GLN A 55 6.19 1.66 11.02
CA GLN A 55 6.03 0.21 11.14
C GLN A 55 6.15 -0.42 9.74
N ARG A 56 6.94 -1.49 9.64
CA ARG A 56 7.07 -2.24 8.38
C ARG A 56 5.72 -2.79 7.96
N VAL A 57 5.26 -2.38 6.79
CA VAL A 57 4.13 -3.00 6.10
C VAL A 57 4.68 -4.20 5.32
N LEU A 58 4.04 -5.37 5.44
CA LEU A 58 4.48 -6.65 4.88
C LEU A 58 4.85 -6.59 3.39
N LEU A 59 4.26 -5.65 2.63
CA LEU A 59 4.45 -5.54 1.19
C LEU A 59 4.77 -4.11 0.69
N GLY A 60 4.98 -3.12 1.57
CA GLY A 60 5.33 -1.74 1.17
C GLY A 60 4.28 -0.99 0.33
N PHE A 61 3.15 -1.62 0.00
CA PHE A 61 2.06 -1.05 -0.81
C PHE A 61 0.96 -0.38 0.02
N ASP A 62 1.15 -0.22 1.33
CA ASP A 62 0.25 0.52 2.22
C ASP A 62 0.95 1.75 2.80
N ILE A 63 0.14 2.72 3.25
CA ILE A 63 0.63 3.83 4.04
C ILE A 63 1.11 3.24 5.38
N PRO A 64 2.39 3.38 5.73
CA PRO A 64 2.92 2.76 6.93
C PRO A 64 2.30 3.37 8.18
N ASN A 65 2.03 2.55 9.19
CA ASN A 65 1.65 3.07 10.50
C ASN A 65 2.83 3.83 11.12
N LEU A 66 2.54 4.89 11.86
CA LEU A 66 3.53 5.65 12.60
C LEU A 66 3.54 5.17 14.05
N VAL A 67 4.69 4.76 14.55
CA VAL A 67 4.88 4.41 15.96
C VAL A 67 5.55 5.58 16.66
N VAL A 68 4.89 6.19 17.65
CA VAL A 68 5.42 7.30 18.47
C VAL A 68 5.24 6.90 19.94
N ASN A 69 6.29 7.02 20.76
CA ASN A 69 6.26 6.57 22.18
C ASN A 69 5.79 5.11 22.37
N GLY A 70 6.12 4.23 21.42
CA GLY A 70 5.66 2.83 21.43
C GLY A 70 4.18 2.63 21.08
N GLN A 71 3.40 3.70 20.96
CA GLN A 71 2.00 3.65 20.51
C GLN A 71 1.94 3.68 18.99
N THR A 72 1.06 2.86 18.40
CA THR A 72 0.91 2.74 16.95
C THR A 72 -0.28 3.55 16.47
N TYR A 73 -0.02 4.53 15.62
CA TYR A 73 -1.00 5.40 14.99
C TYR A 73 -1.17 4.99 13.52
N ALA A 74 -2.34 4.45 13.21
CA ALA A 74 -2.70 4.08 11.84
C ALA A 74 -3.28 5.28 11.10
N TYR A 75 -2.74 5.59 9.92
CA TYR A 75 -3.33 6.62 9.04
C TYR A 75 -4.68 6.18 8.47
N ALA A 76 -4.80 4.89 8.14
CA ALA A 76 -6.01 4.29 7.60
C ALA A 76 -6.39 3.04 8.42
N PRO A 77 -7.70 2.74 8.56
CA PRO A 77 -8.14 1.51 9.19
C PRO A 77 -7.56 0.31 8.44
N ARG A 78 -7.10 -0.69 9.21
CA ARG A 78 -6.53 -1.93 8.65
C ARG A 78 -7.55 -2.58 7.72
N LEU A 79 -7.12 -2.96 6.52
CA LEU A 79 -7.99 -3.71 5.60
C LEU A 79 -8.46 -5.00 6.28
N PRO A 80 -9.76 -5.34 6.23
CA PRO A 80 -10.26 -6.61 6.75
C PRO A 80 -9.55 -7.78 6.06
N VAL A 81 -9.26 -8.85 6.82
CA VAL A 81 -8.54 -10.02 6.30
C VAL A 81 -9.24 -10.62 5.08
N ALA A 82 -10.57 -10.68 5.08
CA ALA A 82 -11.35 -11.17 3.94
C ALA A 82 -11.11 -10.34 2.66
N VAL A 83 -11.02 -9.01 2.78
CA VAL A 83 -10.74 -8.10 1.65
C VAL A 83 -9.30 -8.28 1.18
N ALA A 84 -8.36 -8.48 2.11
CA ALA A 84 -6.97 -8.76 1.75
C ALA A 84 -6.87 -10.06 0.95
N ILE A 85 -7.50 -11.15 1.39
CA ILE A 85 -7.55 -12.43 0.66
C ILE A 85 -8.14 -12.23 -0.74
N TRP A 86 -9.25 -11.49 -0.85
CA TRP A 86 -9.88 -11.17 -2.13
C TRP A 86 -8.92 -10.45 -3.09
N CYS A 87 -8.14 -9.48 -2.59
CA CYS A 87 -7.16 -8.77 -3.40
C CYS A 87 -6.04 -9.67 -3.94
N PHE A 88 -5.70 -10.77 -3.25
CA PHE A 88 -4.68 -11.73 -3.68
C PHE A 88 -5.22 -12.86 -4.57
N LEU A 89 -6.54 -12.95 -4.75
CA LEU A 89 -7.18 -13.92 -5.64
C LEU A 89 -6.60 -13.92 -7.07
N PRO A 90 -6.29 -12.78 -7.71
CA PRO A 90 -5.67 -12.78 -9.04
C PRO A 90 -4.33 -13.51 -9.08
N ILE A 91 -3.51 -13.42 -8.01
CA ILE A 91 -2.25 -14.16 -7.95
C ILE A 91 -2.53 -15.66 -8.00
N ALA A 92 -3.48 -16.15 -7.20
CA ALA A 92 -3.82 -17.57 -7.17
C ALA A 92 -4.41 -18.07 -8.50
N LEU A 93 -5.26 -17.26 -9.15
CA LEU A 93 -5.89 -17.63 -10.42
C LEU A 93 -4.92 -17.63 -11.61
N VAL A 94 -3.96 -16.71 -11.59
CA VAL A 94 -3.13 -16.42 -12.76
C VAL A 94 -1.79 -17.15 -12.73
N THR A 95 -1.20 -17.43 -11.56
CA THR A 95 0.18 -17.94 -11.42
C THR A 95 0.45 -19.35 -11.98
N LEU A 96 -0.57 -20.12 -12.38
CA LEU A 96 -0.42 -21.51 -12.83
C LEU A 96 0.39 -21.69 -14.14
N GLY A 97 0.79 -20.61 -14.82
CA GLY A 97 1.52 -20.64 -16.10
C GLY A 97 2.99 -20.18 -16.09
N GLY A 98 3.63 -20.04 -14.91
CA GLY A 98 5.04 -19.59 -14.81
C GLY A 98 5.24 -18.09 -14.54
N PHE A 99 6.42 -17.56 -14.88
CA PHE A 99 6.88 -16.21 -14.44
C PHE A 99 6.02 -15.06 -14.98
N ILE A 100 5.69 -15.06 -16.27
CA ILE A 100 4.89 -14.00 -16.90
C ILE A 100 3.52 -13.87 -16.22
N PRO A 101 2.73 -14.95 -16.07
CA PRO A 101 1.49 -14.88 -15.31
C PRO A 101 1.68 -14.43 -13.86
N ALA A 102 2.76 -14.85 -13.19
CA ALA A 102 3.02 -14.45 -11.82
C ALA A 102 3.18 -12.92 -11.67
N VAL A 103 3.91 -12.28 -12.60
CA VAL A 103 4.06 -10.82 -12.63
C VAL A 103 2.71 -10.14 -12.87
N ILE A 104 1.91 -10.65 -13.81
CA ILE A 104 0.59 -10.08 -14.12
C ILE A 104 -0.37 -10.21 -12.92
N GLY A 105 -0.40 -11.37 -12.27
CA GLY A 105 -1.20 -11.59 -11.06
C GLY A 105 -0.78 -10.65 -9.92
N LEU A 106 0.52 -10.43 -9.73
CA LEU A 106 1.04 -9.49 -8.74
C LEU A 106 0.58 -8.05 -9.02
N LEU A 107 0.68 -7.60 -10.27
CA LEU A 107 0.24 -6.25 -10.67
C LEU A 107 -1.27 -6.08 -10.45
N ALA A 108 -2.07 -7.09 -10.78
CA ALA A 108 -3.52 -7.09 -10.55
C ALA A 108 -3.85 -7.00 -9.05
N ALA A 109 -3.13 -7.74 -8.20
CA ALA A 109 -3.31 -7.67 -6.75
C ALA A 109 -2.94 -6.28 -6.19
N ILE A 110 -1.86 -5.66 -6.66
CA ILE A 110 -1.50 -4.29 -6.29
C ILE A 110 -2.60 -3.30 -6.71
N GLY A 111 -3.15 -3.47 -7.92
CA GLY A 111 -4.28 -2.66 -8.40
C GLY A 111 -5.52 -2.82 -7.52
N ASN A 112 -5.89 -4.05 -7.15
CA ASN A 112 -7.00 -4.33 -6.24
C ASN A 112 -6.80 -3.67 -4.86
N LEU A 113 -5.60 -3.76 -4.29
CA LEU A 113 -5.28 -3.10 -3.01
C LEU A 113 -5.45 -1.59 -3.09
N ARG A 114 -5.02 -0.95 -4.19
CA ARG A 114 -5.21 0.49 -4.41
C ARG A 114 -6.68 0.85 -4.57
N LEU A 115 -7.42 0.06 -5.34
CA LEU A 115 -8.84 0.26 -5.59
C LEU A 115 -9.65 0.19 -4.29
N MET A 116 -9.33 -0.75 -3.40
CA MET A 116 -10.00 -0.90 -2.11
C MET A 116 -9.81 0.30 -1.18
N ARG A 117 -8.72 1.06 -1.35
CA ARG A 117 -8.41 2.28 -0.59
C ARG A 117 -9.03 3.55 -1.19
N THR A 118 -9.75 3.46 -2.30
CA THR A 118 -10.46 4.62 -2.85
C THR A 118 -11.73 4.93 -2.04
N ASN A 119 -12.16 6.19 -2.06
CA ASN A 119 -13.40 6.65 -1.42
C ASN A 119 -14.68 6.25 -2.18
N ALA A 120 -14.59 5.32 -3.13
CA ALA A 120 -15.74 4.87 -3.92
C ALA A 120 -16.70 4.00 -3.08
N PRO A 121 -17.99 3.93 -3.45
CA PRO A 121 -18.94 3.04 -2.80
C PRO A 121 -18.46 1.58 -2.87
N VAL A 122 -18.83 0.76 -1.88
CA VAL A 122 -18.37 -0.63 -1.75
C VAL A 122 -18.67 -1.45 -3.00
N SER A 123 -19.86 -1.26 -3.58
CA SER A 123 -20.28 -1.92 -4.82
C SER A 123 -19.38 -1.56 -6.01
N ALA A 124 -19.02 -0.29 -6.19
CA ALA A 124 -18.13 0.14 -7.25
C ALA A 124 -16.71 -0.43 -7.08
N ARG A 125 -16.20 -0.48 -5.84
CA ARG A 125 -14.89 -1.11 -5.54
C ARG A 125 -14.91 -2.60 -5.82
N ALA A 126 -15.96 -3.31 -5.43
CA ALA A 126 -16.10 -4.73 -5.70
C ALA A 126 -16.17 -5.02 -7.21
N LEU A 127 -16.99 -4.27 -7.96
CA LEU A 127 -17.14 -4.42 -9.41
C LEU A 127 -15.84 -4.11 -10.16
N ALA A 128 -15.17 -3.01 -9.83
CA ALA A 128 -13.90 -2.67 -10.48
C ALA A 128 -12.78 -3.66 -10.10
N SER A 129 -12.81 -4.24 -8.89
CA SER A 129 -11.86 -5.29 -8.49
C SER A 129 -12.09 -6.60 -9.26
N LEU A 130 -13.35 -6.99 -9.44
CA LEU A 130 -13.73 -8.11 -10.28
C LEU A 130 -13.29 -7.88 -11.73
N GLY A 131 -13.59 -6.71 -12.28
CA GLY A 131 -13.20 -6.34 -13.64
C GLY A 131 -11.69 -6.40 -13.87
N LEU A 132 -10.90 -5.88 -12.92
CA LEU A 132 -9.44 -5.95 -12.98
C LEU A 132 -8.93 -7.40 -12.94
N THR A 133 -9.53 -8.23 -12.08
CA THR A 133 -9.17 -9.65 -11.95
C THR A 133 -9.48 -10.42 -13.23
N LEU A 134 -10.65 -10.19 -13.82
CA LEU A 134 -11.05 -10.78 -15.10
C LEU A 134 -10.12 -10.35 -16.23
N ALA A 135 -9.85 -9.05 -16.35
CA ALA A 135 -8.94 -8.52 -17.38
C ALA A 135 -7.54 -9.14 -17.29
N ALA A 136 -6.97 -9.22 -16.08
CA ALA A 136 -5.67 -9.86 -15.85
C ALA A 136 -5.69 -11.35 -16.27
N THR A 137 -6.75 -12.07 -15.93
CA THR A 137 -6.93 -13.47 -16.31
C THR A 137 -7.03 -13.63 -17.82
N THR A 138 -7.83 -12.79 -18.49
CA THR A 138 -7.97 -12.79 -19.95
C THR A 138 -6.63 -12.54 -20.65
N ILE A 139 -5.85 -11.55 -20.18
CA ILE A 139 -4.53 -11.25 -20.75
C ILE A 139 -3.62 -12.49 -20.67
N VAL A 140 -3.61 -13.18 -19.54
CA VAL A 140 -2.77 -14.38 -19.36
C VAL A 140 -3.22 -15.52 -20.25
N LEU A 141 -4.52 -15.76 -20.38
CA LEU A 141 -5.04 -16.78 -21.29
C LEU A 141 -4.68 -16.46 -22.75
N LEU A 142 -4.75 -15.18 -23.15
CA LEU A 142 -4.34 -14.75 -24.49
C LEU A 142 -2.85 -15.00 -24.74
N ILE A 143 -1.99 -14.61 -23.79
CA ILE A 143 -0.54 -14.87 -23.88
C ILE A 143 -0.26 -16.37 -23.96
N GLY A 144 -0.90 -17.17 -23.09
CA GLY A 144 -0.77 -18.63 -23.10
C GLY A 144 -1.20 -19.24 -24.43
N SER A 145 -2.33 -18.80 -24.98
CA SER A 145 -2.83 -19.28 -26.27
C SER A 145 -1.91 -18.92 -27.44
N LEU A 146 -1.34 -17.71 -27.43
CA LEU A 146 -0.41 -17.23 -28.44
C LEU A 146 0.89 -18.04 -28.40
N LEU A 147 1.46 -18.25 -27.21
CA LEU A 147 2.66 -19.05 -27.02
C LEU A 147 2.44 -20.49 -27.48
N ASN A 148 1.30 -21.10 -27.11
CA ASN A 148 0.95 -22.44 -27.56
C ASN A 148 0.88 -22.53 -29.09
N HIS A 149 0.27 -21.54 -29.75
CA HIS A 149 0.24 -21.51 -31.21
C HIS A 149 1.65 -21.38 -31.82
N LEU A 150 2.54 -20.58 -31.23
CA LEU A 150 3.90 -20.39 -31.74
C LEU A 150 4.78 -21.63 -31.58
N VAL A 151 4.59 -22.42 -30.51
CA VAL A 151 5.37 -23.63 -30.23
C VAL A 151 4.91 -24.83 -31.05
N HIS A 152 3.65 -24.85 -31.50
CA HIS A 152 3.06 -25.97 -32.26
C HIS A 152 2.81 -25.63 -33.75
N ARG A 153 3.48 -24.60 -34.26
CA ARG A 153 3.70 -24.39 -35.70
C ARG A 153 4.98 -25.08 -36.14
#